data_AF-A0A948SRY4-F1
#
_entry.id   AF-A0A948SRY4-F1
#
_cell.length_a   1.000
_cell.length_b   1.000
_cell.length_c   1.000
_cell.angle_alpha   90.00
_cell.angle_beta   90.00
_cell.angle_gamma   90.00
#
_symmetry.space_group_name_H-M   'P 1'
#
loop_
_entity.id
_entity.type
_entity.pdbx_description
1 polymer ?
#
loop_
_entity_poly.entity_id
_entity_poly.type
_entity_poly.pdbx_seq_one_letter_code
_entity_poly.pdbx_strand_id
1 'polypeptide(L)'
;MKTVTPAAASAALIACVASAAQTWTADLGTPAYDRWMYPFNSTPGTRPTISTFGSEPGAAIFDCRDGQMLVAFDTAGVLPTGLGDGLTVTHAVLELEVAGNLAFAYDPTPDPWQTFLGPTDPEWIADADAGQPVELFGVGYRNGFSRASFAENSPYAPAGTSPLAPAVRNAFAATCAPDGTVRDVSRTPRERYGPVPFAVGRIAGLAAGELVPAGRIMRFEIDVLDPGVQRYLRDGIGAGRLALAVT
;
A
#
# COMPACT_ATOMS: atom_id res chain seq x y z
N MET A 1 22.14 -58.69 59.71
CA MET A 1 22.70 -57.90 58.59
C MET A 1 21.57 -57.52 57.66
N LYS A 2 21.21 -56.22 57.60
CA LYS A 2 20.24 -55.69 56.63
C LYS A 2 21.03 -54.93 55.56
N THR A 3 21.01 -55.43 54.34
CA THR A 3 21.56 -54.77 53.16
C THR A 3 20.50 -53.80 52.60
N VAL A 4 20.88 -52.54 52.45
CA VAL A 4 20.08 -51.50 51.80
C VAL A 4 20.73 -51.20 50.45
N THR A 5 19.99 -51.43 49.37
CA THR A 5 20.36 -51.08 47.99
C THR A 5 20.00 -49.61 47.72
N PRO A 6 20.88 -48.78 47.12
CA PRO A 6 20.51 -47.44 46.72
C PRO A 6 19.82 -47.47 45.36
N ALA A 7 18.64 -46.84 45.29
CA ALA A 7 17.96 -46.55 44.02
C ALA A 7 18.60 -45.30 43.40
N ALA A 8 19.18 -45.43 42.20
CA ALA A 8 19.69 -44.31 41.43
C ALA A 8 18.53 -43.58 40.75
N ALA A 9 18.24 -42.36 41.19
CA ALA A 9 17.30 -41.47 40.50
C ALA A 9 17.99 -40.91 39.24
N SER A 10 17.50 -41.32 38.06
CA SER A 10 17.90 -40.71 36.79
C SER A 10 17.15 -39.40 36.60
N ALA A 11 17.86 -38.27 36.71
CA ALA A 11 17.33 -36.96 36.37
C ALA A 11 17.24 -36.85 34.84
N ALA A 12 16.02 -36.77 34.30
CA ALA A 12 15.79 -36.44 32.91
C ALA A 12 16.14 -34.96 32.68
N LEU A 13 17.24 -34.71 31.97
CA LEU A 13 17.55 -33.38 31.44
C LEU A 13 16.54 -33.07 30.32
N ILE A 14 15.57 -32.22 30.62
CA ILE A 14 14.75 -31.56 29.60
C ILE A 14 15.64 -30.52 28.93
N ALA A 15 16.13 -30.83 27.73
CA ALA A 15 16.80 -29.86 26.89
C ALA A 15 15.77 -28.84 26.42
N CYS A 16 15.80 -27.64 26.98
CA CYS A 16 15.09 -26.49 26.42
C CYS A 16 15.74 -26.13 25.09
N VAL A 17 15.19 -26.61 23.98
CA VAL A 17 15.57 -26.14 22.65
C VAL A 17 15.02 -24.73 22.51
N ALA A 18 15.90 -23.73 22.52
CA ALA A 18 15.51 -22.36 22.22
C ALA A 18 14.98 -22.33 20.77
N SER A 19 13.69 -22.03 20.60
CA SER A 19 13.13 -21.77 19.28
C SER A 19 13.65 -20.42 18.80
N ALA A 20 14.57 -20.43 17.85
CA ALA A 20 15.00 -19.21 17.18
C ALA A 20 13.91 -18.76 16.20
N ALA A 21 13.61 -17.47 16.18
CA ALA A 21 12.72 -16.91 15.16
C ALA A 21 13.33 -17.16 13.76
N GLN A 22 12.53 -17.71 12.86
CA GLN A 22 12.95 -17.89 11.46
C GLN A 22 12.82 -16.55 10.72
N THR A 23 13.77 -16.25 9.85
CA THR A 23 13.74 -15.08 8.96
C THR A 23 13.52 -15.54 7.53
N TRP A 24 12.64 -14.82 6.82
CA TRP A 24 12.39 -15.01 5.39
C TRP A 24 12.70 -13.72 4.64
N THR A 25 13.28 -13.86 3.46
CA THR A 25 13.51 -12.76 2.52
C THR A 25 13.04 -13.22 1.15
N ALA A 26 12.29 -12.37 0.47
CA ALA A 26 11.74 -12.66 -0.85
C ALA A 26 11.90 -11.44 -1.74
N ASP A 27 12.33 -11.69 -2.98
CA ASP A 27 12.09 -10.79 -4.11
C ASP A 27 10.87 -11.32 -4.84
N LEU A 28 9.82 -10.50 -4.94
CA LEU A 28 8.55 -10.90 -5.57
C LEU A 28 8.55 -10.62 -7.08
N GLY A 29 9.61 -9.99 -7.61
CA GLY A 29 9.75 -9.69 -9.03
C GLY A 29 8.67 -8.73 -9.53
N THR A 30 8.04 -9.09 -10.65
CA THR A 30 6.96 -8.29 -11.25
C THR A 30 5.62 -8.56 -10.57
N PRO A 31 4.69 -7.59 -10.55
CA PRO A 31 3.34 -7.83 -10.05
C PRO A 31 2.65 -9.00 -10.75
N ALA A 32 1.90 -9.80 -9.99
CA ALA A 32 0.96 -10.79 -10.51
C ALA A 32 -0.20 -10.14 -11.28
N TYR A 33 -0.54 -8.90 -10.93
CA TYR A 33 -1.32 -8.00 -11.78
C TYR A 33 -1.01 -6.54 -11.48
N ASP A 34 -1.26 -5.68 -12.47
CA ASP A 34 -1.29 -4.23 -12.28
C ASP A 34 -2.56 -3.61 -12.90
N ARG A 35 -3.12 -2.61 -12.22
CA ARG A 35 -4.41 -2.06 -12.59
C ARG A 35 -4.44 -0.55 -12.41
N TRP A 36 -4.61 0.14 -13.52
CA TRP A 36 -4.97 1.55 -13.49
C TRP A 36 -6.43 1.70 -13.09
N MET A 37 -6.68 2.03 -11.83
CA MET A 37 -8.03 2.27 -11.29
C MET A 37 -8.50 3.67 -11.66
N TYR A 38 -9.01 3.78 -12.89
CA TYR A 38 -9.61 4.98 -13.46
C TYR A 38 -10.81 4.58 -14.33
N PRO A 39 -11.96 5.27 -14.24
CA PRO A 39 -13.21 4.89 -14.91
C PRO A 39 -13.11 4.83 -16.44
N PHE A 40 -12.21 5.61 -17.04
CA PHE A 40 -12.02 5.64 -18.50
C PHE A 40 -10.86 4.76 -18.97
N ASN A 41 -10.39 3.84 -18.12
CA ASN A 41 -9.46 2.81 -18.54
C ASN A 41 -10.19 1.77 -19.42
N SER A 42 -10.13 1.97 -20.74
CA SER A 42 -10.72 1.08 -21.74
C SER A 42 -9.92 -0.21 -21.98
N THR A 43 -8.70 -0.31 -21.45
CA THR A 43 -7.79 -1.44 -21.63
C THR A 43 -7.20 -1.91 -20.28
N PRO A 44 -8.04 -2.34 -19.32
CA PRO A 44 -7.56 -2.79 -18.03
C PRO A 44 -6.67 -4.03 -18.17
N GLY A 45 -5.50 -4.01 -17.52
CA GLY A 45 -4.53 -5.12 -17.52
C GLY A 45 -3.64 -5.24 -18.76
N THR A 46 -3.72 -4.30 -19.71
CA THR A 46 -2.87 -4.35 -20.91
C THR A 46 -2.19 -3.02 -21.21
N ARG A 47 -2.27 -2.03 -20.30
CA ARG A 47 -1.55 -0.75 -20.48
C ARG A 47 -0.10 -0.93 -20.05
N PRO A 48 0.87 -0.44 -20.83
CA PRO A 48 2.29 -0.49 -20.44
C PRO A 48 2.65 0.53 -19.36
N THR A 49 1.78 1.52 -19.10
CA THR A 49 2.04 2.62 -18.16
C THR A 49 0.75 3.00 -17.45
N ILE A 50 0.85 3.33 -16.16
CA ILE A 50 -0.27 3.78 -15.34
C ILE A 50 -0.02 5.20 -14.87
N SER A 51 -1.04 6.05 -14.95
CA SER A 51 -0.97 7.46 -14.53
C SER A 51 -1.72 7.62 -13.21
N THR A 52 -1.10 8.31 -12.26
CA THR A 52 -1.76 8.75 -11.03
C THR A 52 -1.98 10.26 -11.07
N PHE A 53 -3.11 10.72 -10.55
CA PHE A 53 -3.50 12.13 -10.56
C PHE A 53 -4.73 12.37 -9.69
N GLY A 54 -4.87 13.61 -9.24
CA GLY A 54 -6.08 14.09 -8.58
C GLY A 54 -7.09 14.74 -9.54
N SER A 55 -8.30 14.98 -9.02
CA SER A 55 -9.27 15.88 -9.67
C SER A 55 -9.05 17.34 -9.26
N GLU A 56 -9.67 18.26 -9.99
CA GLU A 56 -9.70 19.68 -9.64
C GLU A 56 -10.15 19.88 -8.18
N PRO A 57 -9.41 20.65 -7.36
CA PRO A 57 -9.80 20.93 -5.98
C PRO A 57 -11.23 21.47 -5.87
N GLY A 58 -12.04 20.86 -5.00
CA GLY A 58 -13.45 21.23 -4.80
C GLY A 58 -14.43 20.71 -5.84
N ALA A 59 -13.97 19.98 -6.88
CA ALA A 59 -14.88 19.34 -7.83
C ALA A 59 -15.85 18.38 -7.11
N ALA A 60 -17.12 18.40 -7.52
CA ALA A 60 -18.14 17.49 -6.97
C ALA A 60 -18.06 16.08 -7.58
N ILE A 61 -17.58 16.02 -8.82
CA ILE A 61 -17.34 14.79 -9.58
C ILE A 61 -15.93 14.25 -9.31
N PHE A 62 -15.74 12.96 -9.60
CA PHE A 62 -14.49 12.24 -9.41
C PHE A 62 -14.01 12.17 -7.96
N ASP A 63 -13.11 11.23 -7.70
CA ASP A 63 -12.38 11.21 -6.44
C ASP A 63 -11.29 12.29 -6.44
N CYS A 64 -10.87 12.75 -5.26
CA CYS A 64 -9.77 13.72 -5.14
C CYS A 64 -8.43 13.11 -5.57
N ARG A 65 -8.23 11.81 -5.36
CA ARG A 65 -7.13 10.99 -5.89
C ARG A 65 -7.68 10.02 -6.92
N ASP A 66 -7.96 10.52 -8.12
CA ASP A 66 -8.83 9.86 -9.08
C ASP A 66 -8.15 8.74 -9.85
N GLY A 67 -6.96 9.01 -10.41
CA GLY A 67 -6.11 8.01 -11.04
C GLY A 67 -5.25 7.29 -10.00
N GLN A 68 -5.42 5.97 -9.85
CA GLN A 68 -4.64 5.16 -8.91
C GLN A 68 -3.99 3.99 -9.63
N MET A 69 -2.73 3.68 -9.29
CA MET A 69 -2.03 2.48 -9.75
C MET A 69 -2.14 1.40 -8.68
N LEU A 70 -2.77 0.28 -8.99
CA LEU A 70 -2.77 -0.89 -8.12
C LEU A 70 -1.73 -1.87 -8.65
N VAL A 71 -0.92 -2.42 -7.76
CA VAL A 71 -0.03 -3.54 -8.02
C VAL A 71 -0.28 -4.61 -7.00
N ALA A 72 -0.29 -5.87 -7.42
CA ALA A 72 -0.41 -6.99 -6.49
C ALA A 72 0.61 -8.07 -6.78
N PHE A 73 1.12 -8.69 -5.72
CA PHE A 73 2.14 -9.73 -5.77
C PHE A 73 1.60 -10.98 -5.09
N ASP A 74 1.78 -12.13 -5.73
CA ASP A 74 1.53 -13.42 -5.09
C ASP A 74 2.67 -13.71 -4.12
N THR A 75 2.33 -13.88 -2.83
CA THR A 75 3.30 -14.17 -1.77
C THR A 75 3.28 -15.65 -1.39
N ALA A 76 2.20 -16.36 -1.71
CA ALA A 76 2.08 -17.80 -1.48
C ALA A 76 3.18 -18.56 -2.22
N GLY A 77 3.80 -19.52 -1.54
CA GLY A 77 4.89 -20.32 -2.10
C GLY A 77 6.27 -19.67 -2.00
N VAL A 78 6.36 -18.38 -1.68
CA VAL A 78 7.64 -17.66 -1.48
C VAL A 78 7.79 -17.21 -0.02
N LEU A 79 6.71 -16.71 0.59
CA LEU A 79 6.65 -16.31 1.99
C LEU A 79 5.68 -17.22 2.78
N PRO A 80 5.86 -17.36 4.10
CA PRO A 80 5.00 -18.21 4.91
C PRO A 80 3.58 -17.62 5.03
N THR A 81 2.58 -18.41 4.61
CA THR A 81 1.17 -18.06 4.73
C THR A 81 0.60 -18.51 6.09
N GLY A 82 -0.52 -17.92 6.53
CA GLY A 82 -1.26 -18.39 7.70
C GLY A 82 -0.61 -18.17 9.08
N LEU A 83 0.52 -17.44 9.16
CA LEU A 83 1.19 -17.16 10.45
C LEU A 83 0.46 -16.11 11.31
N GLY A 84 -0.35 -15.25 10.70
CA GLY A 84 -1.08 -14.18 11.39
C GLY A 84 -0.15 -13.34 12.27
N ASP A 85 -0.45 -13.27 13.56
CA ASP A 85 0.34 -12.51 14.52
C ASP A 85 1.74 -13.06 14.79
N GLY A 86 2.02 -14.31 14.38
CA GLY A 86 3.34 -14.92 14.47
C GLY A 86 4.35 -14.43 13.41
N LEU A 87 3.90 -13.64 12.44
CA LEU A 87 4.77 -12.97 11.47
C LEU A 87 5.08 -11.54 11.95
N THR A 88 6.29 -11.07 11.70
CA THR A 88 6.67 -9.66 11.83
C THR A 88 7.40 -9.27 10.55
N VAL A 89 6.85 -8.32 9.81
CA VAL A 89 7.57 -7.73 8.67
C VAL A 89 8.56 -6.72 9.22
N THR A 90 9.83 -6.87 8.88
CA THR A 90 10.92 -6.01 9.38
C THR A 90 11.43 -5.05 8.33
N HIS A 91 11.14 -5.31 7.06
CA HIS A 91 11.50 -4.48 5.92
C HIS A 91 10.65 -4.85 4.71
N ALA A 92 10.13 -3.85 4.00
CA ALA A 92 9.40 -4.04 2.75
C ALA A 92 9.61 -2.82 1.85
N VAL A 93 9.81 -3.06 0.56
CA VAL A 93 10.10 -2.02 -0.43
C VAL A 93 9.34 -2.31 -1.71
N LEU A 94 8.79 -1.25 -2.31
CA LEU A 94 8.31 -1.26 -3.68
C LEU A 94 9.18 -0.32 -4.53
N GLU A 95 9.54 -0.75 -5.73
CA GLU A 95 10.23 0.07 -6.72
C GLU A 95 9.37 0.16 -7.98
N LEU A 96 9.23 1.38 -8.51
CA LEU A 96 8.51 1.67 -9.73
C LEU A 96 9.35 2.53 -10.65
N GLU A 97 9.30 2.25 -11.95
CA GLU A 97 9.90 3.12 -12.96
C GLU A 97 8.94 4.24 -13.35
N VAL A 98 9.43 5.48 -13.32
CA VAL A 98 8.67 6.65 -13.77
C VAL A 98 8.62 6.68 -15.29
N ALA A 99 7.43 6.53 -15.86
CA ALA A 99 7.24 6.58 -17.31
C ALA A 99 7.09 8.01 -17.88
N GLY A 100 6.56 8.94 -17.09
CA GLY A 100 6.35 10.33 -17.51
C GLY A 100 7.66 11.12 -17.54
N ASN A 101 7.92 11.86 -18.61
CA ASN A 101 9.13 12.67 -18.72
C ASN A 101 8.87 14.14 -18.35
N LEU A 102 9.51 14.61 -17.28
CA LEU A 102 9.45 15.99 -16.78
C LEU A 102 8.01 16.48 -16.53
N ALA A 103 7.11 15.54 -16.18
CA ALA A 103 5.67 15.80 -16.10
C ALA A 103 5.22 16.35 -14.73
N PHE A 104 6.05 16.19 -13.69
CA PHE A 104 5.77 16.63 -12.33
C PHE A 104 7.07 17.01 -11.62
N ALA A 105 6.97 17.88 -10.61
CA ALA A 105 8.06 18.22 -9.71
C ALA A 105 8.19 17.15 -8.62
N TYR A 106 9.43 16.79 -8.30
CA TYR A 106 9.72 15.80 -7.28
C TYR A 106 9.50 16.36 -5.89
N ASP A 107 8.60 15.70 -5.17
CA ASP A 107 8.32 15.99 -3.77
C ASP A 107 8.55 14.72 -2.93
N PRO A 108 9.61 14.70 -2.10
CA PRO A 108 9.94 13.58 -1.22
C PRO A 108 9.31 13.67 0.18
N THR A 109 8.38 14.60 0.38
CA THR A 109 7.84 15.00 1.69
C THR A 109 6.33 14.81 1.74
N PRO A 110 5.76 14.37 2.87
CA PRO A 110 4.32 14.23 2.97
C PRO A 110 3.64 15.59 3.08
N ASP A 111 2.55 15.74 2.33
CA ASP A 111 1.72 16.94 2.36
C ASP A 111 0.51 16.77 3.29
N PRO A 112 0.18 17.80 4.10
CA PRO A 112 -1.07 17.81 4.84
C PRO A 112 -2.25 17.94 3.89
N TRP A 113 -3.38 17.26 4.18
CA TRP A 113 -4.55 17.21 3.30
C TRP A 113 -5.12 18.59 2.90
N GLN A 114 -4.83 19.62 3.69
CA GLN A 114 -5.23 21.01 3.46
C GLN A 114 -4.59 21.64 2.21
N THR A 115 -3.41 21.20 1.78
CA THR A 115 -2.76 21.74 0.55
C THR A 115 -3.54 21.38 -0.70
N PHE A 116 -4.29 20.27 -0.66
CA PHE A 116 -5.12 19.78 -1.76
C PHE A 116 -6.52 20.41 -1.81
N LEU A 117 -6.85 21.31 -0.88
CA LEU A 117 -8.09 22.08 -0.92
C LEU A 117 -8.01 23.18 -2.00
N GLY A 118 -9.18 23.67 -2.41
CA GLY A 118 -9.22 24.87 -3.25
C GLY A 118 -8.75 26.09 -2.47
N PRO A 119 -8.01 27.05 -3.08
CA PRO A 119 -7.47 28.23 -2.39
C PRO A 119 -8.51 29.13 -1.70
N THR A 120 -9.80 28.94 -2.00
CA THR A 120 -10.92 29.65 -1.37
C THR A 120 -11.52 28.92 -0.17
N ASP A 121 -11.12 27.67 0.12
CA ASP A 121 -11.56 26.96 1.32
C ASP A 121 -10.87 27.57 2.56
N PRO A 122 -11.61 27.84 3.65
CA PRO A 122 -11.03 28.47 4.84
C PRO A 122 -9.98 27.62 5.57
N GLU A 123 -9.94 26.31 5.34
CA GLU A 123 -8.90 25.43 5.92
C GLU A 123 -7.71 25.22 4.97
N TRP A 124 -7.75 25.79 3.76
CA TRP A 124 -6.63 25.71 2.83
C TRP A 124 -5.37 26.35 3.42
N ILE A 125 -4.24 25.67 3.21
CA ILE A 125 -2.92 26.20 3.50
C ILE A 125 -2.05 26.09 2.24
N ALA A 126 -1.12 27.02 2.07
CA ALA A 126 -0.11 26.91 1.02
C ALA A 126 0.78 25.70 1.29
N ASP A 127 1.15 25.03 0.21
CA ASP A 127 2.20 24.03 0.22
C ASP A 127 3.53 24.65 0.66
N ALA A 128 4.27 23.92 1.50
CA ALA A 128 5.52 24.35 2.09
C ALA A 128 6.70 24.14 1.15
N ASP A 129 6.60 23.21 0.21
CA ASP A 129 7.60 22.96 -0.80
C ASP A 129 6.98 22.79 -2.19
N ALA A 130 7.68 22.15 -3.11
CA ALA A 130 7.38 22.22 -4.53
C ALA A 130 7.07 20.85 -5.09
N GLY A 131 5.80 20.63 -5.43
CA GLY A 131 5.33 19.41 -6.06
C GLY A 131 4.08 18.94 -5.35
N GLN A 132 3.81 17.65 -5.47
CA GLN A 132 2.91 16.92 -4.58
C GLN A 132 3.52 15.52 -4.43
N PRO A 133 3.44 14.89 -3.26
CA PRO A 133 4.07 13.60 -3.06
C PRO A 133 3.35 12.53 -3.86
N VAL A 134 4.13 11.62 -4.43
CA VAL A 134 3.61 10.33 -4.87
C VAL A 134 3.59 9.41 -3.66
N GLU A 135 2.40 8.93 -3.31
CA GLU A 135 2.16 8.23 -2.04
C GLU A 135 1.76 6.78 -2.27
N LEU A 136 2.28 5.90 -1.42
CA LEU A 136 1.92 4.49 -1.40
C LEU A 136 0.92 4.21 -0.28
N PHE A 137 -0.07 3.39 -0.57
CA PHE A 137 -1.12 2.97 0.35
C PHE A 137 -1.37 1.46 0.24
N GLY A 138 -2.12 0.92 1.20
CA GLY A 138 -2.76 -0.37 1.03
C GLY A 138 -3.92 -0.30 0.02
N VAL A 139 -4.47 -1.46 -0.33
CA VAL A 139 -5.70 -1.57 -1.12
C VAL A 139 -6.87 -2.03 -0.25
N GLY A 140 -7.94 -1.25 -0.25
CA GLY A 140 -9.26 -1.65 0.23
C GLY A 140 -10.18 -2.11 -0.90
N TYR A 141 -11.21 -2.87 -0.55
CA TYR A 141 -12.18 -3.44 -1.48
C TYR A 141 -13.61 -3.16 -1.03
N ARG A 142 -14.53 -3.00 -1.99
CA ARG A 142 -15.97 -2.82 -1.73
C ARG A 142 -16.81 -3.48 -2.82
N ASN A 143 -18.13 -3.39 -2.69
CA ASN A 143 -19.10 -3.93 -3.65
C ASN A 143 -18.97 -5.45 -3.87
N GLY A 144 -18.67 -6.19 -2.80
CA GLY A 144 -18.50 -7.65 -2.83
C GLY A 144 -17.12 -8.13 -3.29
N PHE A 145 -16.22 -7.21 -3.66
CA PHE A 145 -14.82 -7.56 -3.90
C PHE A 145 -14.05 -7.75 -2.59
N SER A 146 -13.00 -8.55 -2.71
CA SER A 146 -12.02 -8.83 -1.66
C SER A 146 -10.65 -8.97 -2.32
N ARG A 147 -9.61 -9.07 -1.51
CA ARG A 147 -8.25 -9.37 -1.99
C ARG A 147 -8.17 -10.65 -2.82
N ALA A 148 -8.98 -11.66 -2.49
CA ALA A 148 -8.99 -12.94 -3.18
C ALA A 148 -9.80 -12.90 -4.49
N SER A 149 -10.83 -12.05 -4.58
CA SER A 149 -11.74 -12.01 -5.71
C SER A 149 -11.47 -10.88 -6.71
N PHE A 150 -10.74 -9.84 -6.30
CA PHE A 150 -10.34 -8.77 -7.21
C PHE A 150 -9.17 -9.23 -8.07
N ALA A 151 -9.35 -9.07 -9.37
CA ALA A 151 -8.38 -9.38 -10.42
C ALA A 151 -8.18 -8.17 -11.32
N GLU A 152 -7.11 -8.20 -12.11
CA GLU A 152 -6.70 -7.14 -13.03
C GLU A 152 -7.84 -6.60 -13.91
N ASN A 153 -8.63 -7.51 -14.49
CA ASN A 153 -9.74 -7.22 -15.39
C ASN A 153 -11.07 -7.02 -14.66
N SER A 154 -11.07 -6.92 -13.34
CA SER A 154 -12.29 -6.66 -12.57
C SER A 154 -12.90 -5.31 -13.00
N PRO A 155 -14.25 -5.20 -13.00
CA PRO A 155 -14.93 -3.95 -13.28
C PRO A 155 -14.41 -2.82 -12.38
N TYR A 156 -14.31 -1.60 -12.92
CA TYR A 156 -13.92 -0.43 -12.14
C TYR A 156 -14.90 -0.18 -10.98
N ALA A 157 -16.21 -0.23 -11.26
CA ALA A 157 -17.30 0.03 -10.33
C ALA A 157 -18.49 -0.90 -10.66
N PRO A 158 -19.55 -0.95 -9.84
CA PRO A 158 -20.76 -1.69 -10.15
C PRO A 158 -21.39 -1.23 -11.48
N ALA A 159 -21.98 -2.17 -12.22
CA ALA A 159 -22.63 -1.86 -13.50
C ALA A 159 -23.70 -0.76 -13.34
N GLY A 160 -23.77 0.14 -14.33
CA GLY A 160 -24.70 1.28 -14.32
C GLY A 160 -24.27 2.46 -13.44
N THR A 161 -23.13 2.35 -12.75
CA THR A 161 -22.59 3.47 -11.97
C THR A 161 -21.97 4.52 -12.89
N SER A 162 -22.23 5.80 -12.62
CA SER A 162 -21.63 6.89 -13.40
C SER A 162 -20.10 6.87 -13.26
N PRO A 163 -19.34 6.96 -14.37
CA PRO A 163 -17.88 7.07 -14.31
C PRO A 163 -17.41 8.35 -13.61
N LEU A 164 -18.28 9.35 -13.50
CA LEU A 164 -17.98 10.63 -12.84
C LEU A 164 -18.26 10.60 -11.33
N ALA A 165 -18.86 9.52 -10.82
CA ALA A 165 -19.25 9.46 -9.42
C ALA A 165 -18.04 9.16 -8.51
N PRO A 166 -17.86 9.90 -7.41
CA PRO A 166 -16.82 9.60 -6.42
C PRO A 166 -17.17 8.37 -5.56
N ALA A 167 -16.16 7.75 -4.96
CA ALA A 167 -16.27 6.62 -4.02
C ALA A 167 -16.97 5.36 -4.56
N VAL A 168 -16.92 5.15 -5.87
CA VAL A 168 -17.61 4.02 -6.53
C VAL A 168 -16.72 2.84 -6.89
N ARG A 169 -15.40 3.06 -6.91
CA ARG A 169 -14.41 2.08 -7.38
C ARG A 169 -14.40 0.80 -6.53
N ASN A 170 -14.35 -0.38 -7.15
CA ASN A 170 -14.41 -1.68 -6.47
C ASN A 170 -13.17 -1.98 -5.61
N ALA A 171 -12.02 -1.42 -6.00
CA ALA A 171 -10.78 -1.40 -5.22
C ALA A 171 -10.26 0.04 -5.14
N PHE A 172 -9.66 0.41 -4.01
CA PHE A 172 -9.25 1.78 -3.73
C PHE A 172 -7.98 1.84 -2.89
N ALA A 173 -7.19 2.89 -3.08
CA ALA A 173 -6.10 3.25 -2.17
C ALA A 173 -6.65 3.50 -0.76
N ALA A 174 -5.99 2.94 0.25
CA ALA A 174 -6.50 2.93 1.60
C ALA A 174 -5.42 3.10 2.68
N THR A 175 -5.75 3.89 3.70
CA THR A 175 -5.01 3.94 4.96
C THR A 175 -5.53 2.83 5.87
N CYS A 176 -4.67 2.26 6.70
CA CYS A 176 -5.01 1.14 7.58
C CYS A 176 -4.75 1.49 9.03
N ALA A 177 -5.72 1.21 9.90
CA ALA A 177 -5.56 1.37 11.34
C ALA A 177 -5.08 0.05 11.98
N PRO A 178 -4.51 0.09 13.21
CA PRO A 178 -4.02 -1.10 13.91
C PRO A 178 -5.11 -2.16 14.15
N ASP A 179 -6.37 -1.73 14.30
CA ASP A 179 -7.53 -2.61 14.44
C ASP A 179 -8.00 -3.24 13.12
N GLY A 180 -7.28 -3.00 12.03
CA GLY A 180 -7.55 -3.55 10.70
C GLY A 180 -8.63 -2.79 9.95
N THR A 181 -9.12 -1.68 10.50
CA THR A 181 -10.01 -0.77 9.78
C THR A 181 -9.28 -0.21 8.57
N VAL A 182 -9.89 -0.38 7.41
CA VAL A 182 -9.40 0.14 6.13
C VAL A 182 -10.28 1.33 5.76
N ARG A 183 -9.65 2.50 5.54
CA ARG A 183 -10.36 3.72 5.15
C ARG A 183 -9.91 4.19 3.78
N ASP A 184 -10.89 4.48 2.93
CA ASP A 184 -10.68 4.98 1.58
C ASP A 184 -10.03 6.38 1.58
N VAL A 185 -8.86 6.50 0.93
CA VAL A 185 -8.11 7.77 0.85
C VAL A 185 -8.47 8.58 -0.39
N SER A 186 -9.27 8.02 -1.30
CA SER A 186 -9.56 8.62 -2.60
C SER A 186 -10.19 10.01 -2.48
N ARG A 187 -10.81 10.33 -1.33
CA ARG A 187 -11.52 11.60 -1.10
C ARG A 187 -10.98 12.44 0.07
N THR A 188 -9.77 12.19 0.55
CA THR A 188 -9.26 12.78 1.80
C THR A 188 -9.37 14.30 1.91
N PRO A 189 -9.12 15.12 0.87
CA PRO A 189 -9.31 16.56 1.00
C PRO A 189 -10.78 16.93 1.25
N ARG A 190 -11.71 16.24 0.57
CA ARG A 190 -13.17 16.45 0.73
C ARG A 190 -13.69 15.95 2.08
N GLU A 191 -13.06 14.91 2.62
CA GLU A 191 -13.42 14.31 3.90
C GLU A 191 -12.71 14.93 5.12
N ARG A 192 -11.88 15.95 4.88
CA ARG A 192 -11.20 16.75 5.90
C ARG A 192 -10.39 15.90 6.89
N TYR A 193 -9.57 15.00 6.37
CA TYR A 193 -8.65 14.21 7.19
C TYR A 193 -7.32 13.92 6.48
N GLY A 194 -6.25 13.79 7.26
CA GLY A 194 -4.93 13.38 6.76
C GLY A 194 -4.83 11.85 6.73
N PRO A 195 -4.73 11.22 5.55
CA PRO A 195 -4.45 9.79 5.47
C PRO A 195 -3.00 9.52 5.90
N VAL A 196 -2.71 8.32 6.39
CA VAL A 196 -1.33 7.90 6.67
C VAL A 196 -0.87 7.03 5.50
N PRO A 197 0.04 7.53 4.64
CA PRO A 197 0.63 6.71 3.60
C PRO A 197 1.53 5.63 4.21
N PHE A 198 1.64 4.51 3.52
CA PHE A 198 2.60 3.45 3.84
C PHE A 198 4.02 3.91 3.56
N ALA A 199 4.20 4.78 2.57
CA ALA A 199 5.46 5.42 2.21
C ALA A 199 5.22 6.62 1.29
N VAL A 200 6.17 7.55 1.27
CA VAL A 200 6.29 8.58 0.22
C VAL A 200 7.43 8.17 -0.72
N GLY A 201 7.21 8.34 -2.02
CA GLY A 201 8.18 7.96 -3.06
C GLY A 201 9.47 8.77 -2.99
N ARG A 202 10.61 8.09 -3.12
CA ARG A 202 11.94 8.71 -3.15
C ARG A 202 12.70 8.33 -4.41
N ILE A 203 13.38 9.31 -5.01
CA ILE A 203 14.24 9.12 -6.17
C ILE A 203 15.67 9.48 -5.78
N ALA A 204 16.57 8.49 -5.83
CA ALA A 204 17.97 8.71 -5.50
C ALA A 204 18.61 9.73 -6.44
N GLY A 205 19.34 10.70 -5.88
CA GLY A 205 20.07 11.72 -6.65
C GLY A 205 19.17 12.69 -7.42
N LEU A 206 17.95 12.96 -6.95
CA LEU A 206 17.08 14.02 -7.44
C LEU A 206 16.80 14.99 -6.28
N ALA A 207 16.88 16.30 -6.52
CA ALA A 207 16.58 17.30 -5.50
C ALA A 207 15.09 17.66 -5.48
N ALA A 208 14.53 17.96 -4.31
CA ALA A 208 13.14 18.39 -4.17
C ALA A 208 12.85 19.61 -5.07
N GLY A 209 11.70 19.63 -5.72
CA GLY A 209 11.29 20.63 -6.70
C GLY A 209 11.82 20.42 -8.13
N GLU A 210 12.78 19.51 -8.37
CA GLU A 210 13.24 19.21 -9.72
C GLU A 210 12.18 18.42 -10.50
N LEU A 211 12.03 18.71 -11.80
CA LEU A 211 11.18 17.91 -12.68
C LEU A 211 11.76 16.51 -12.84
N VAL A 212 10.91 15.48 -12.70
CA VAL A 212 11.34 14.07 -12.74
C VAL A 212 11.52 13.59 -14.18
N PRO A 213 12.73 13.18 -14.61
CA PRO A 213 12.90 12.55 -15.92
C PRO A 213 12.27 11.14 -15.98
N ALA A 214 11.87 10.71 -17.16
CA ALA A 214 11.44 9.32 -17.36
C ALA A 214 12.60 8.33 -17.13
N GLY A 215 12.27 7.09 -16.78
CA GLY A 215 13.23 6.00 -16.48
C GLY A 215 13.87 6.08 -15.09
N ARG A 216 13.50 7.07 -14.26
CA ARG A 216 13.95 7.13 -12.87
C ARG A 216 13.21 6.08 -12.05
N ILE A 217 13.94 5.44 -11.12
CA ILE A 217 13.34 4.54 -10.14
C ILE A 217 12.86 5.35 -8.96
N MET A 218 11.55 5.29 -8.71
CA MET A 218 10.91 5.76 -7.50
C MET A 218 10.80 4.59 -6.53
N ARG A 219 11.39 4.76 -5.36
CA ARG A 219 11.49 3.76 -4.30
C ARG A 219 10.59 4.15 -3.13
N PHE A 220 9.81 3.20 -2.65
CA PHE A 220 8.93 3.32 -1.50
C PHE A 220 9.41 2.39 -0.41
N GLU A 221 10.03 2.93 0.63
CA GLU A 221 10.37 2.17 1.83
C GLU A 221 9.18 2.20 2.77
N ILE A 222 8.53 1.04 2.91
CA ILE A 222 7.26 0.93 3.62
C ILE A 222 7.50 1.04 5.14
N ASP A 223 6.74 1.89 5.81
CA ASP A 223 6.80 2.07 7.27
C ASP A 223 6.20 0.87 8.01
N VAL A 224 6.99 -0.17 8.16
CA VAL A 224 6.64 -1.40 8.89
C VAL A 224 6.57 -1.20 10.41
N LEU A 225 6.93 -0.02 10.92
CA LEU A 225 6.80 0.31 12.35
C LEU A 225 5.41 0.82 12.67
N ASP A 226 4.68 1.36 11.70
CA ASP A 226 3.26 1.67 11.86
C ASP A 226 2.46 0.37 12.07
N PRO A 227 1.69 0.23 13.17
CA PRO A 227 1.01 -1.03 13.47
C PRO A 227 -0.12 -1.37 12.48
N GLY A 228 -0.75 -0.38 11.84
CA GLY A 228 -1.76 -0.58 10.81
C GLY A 228 -1.16 -1.08 9.51
N VAL A 229 -0.04 -0.49 9.08
CA VAL A 229 0.76 -0.96 7.94
C VAL A 229 1.28 -2.38 8.20
N GLN A 230 1.87 -2.61 9.37
CA GLN A 230 2.41 -3.91 9.78
C GLN A 230 1.35 -5.00 9.72
N ARG A 231 0.16 -4.70 10.24
CA ARG A 231 -0.97 -5.63 10.15
C ARG A 231 -1.39 -5.86 8.70
N TYR A 232 -1.54 -4.81 7.89
CA TYR A 232 -1.95 -4.96 6.49
C TYR A 232 -1.01 -5.89 5.71
N LEU A 233 0.30 -5.71 5.87
CA LEU A 233 1.32 -6.54 5.23
C LEU A 233 1.23 -7.99 5.69
N ARG A 234 1.11 -8.24 7.00
CA ARG A 234 0.97 -9.60 7.55
C ARG A 234 -0.30 -10.29 7.08
N ASP A 235 -1.43 -9.58 7.07
CA ASP A 235 -2.70 -10.11 6.57
C ASP A 235 -2.59 -10.43 5.08
N GLY A 236 -1.88 -9.60 4.30
CA GLY A 236 -1.52 -9.84 2.89
C GLY A 236 -0.74 -11.13 2.70
N ILE A 237 0.43 -11.19 3.30
CA ILE A 237 1.34 -12.33 3.24
C ILE A 237 0.64 -13.61 3.71
N GLY A 238 -0.09 -13.51 4.83
CA GLY A 238 -0.87 -14.60 5.42
C GLY A 238 -1.93 -15.16 4.47
N ALA A 239 -2.57 -14.29 3.69
CA ALA A 239 -3.54 -14.65 2.66
C ALA A 239 -2.92 -15.09 1.33
N GLY A 240 -1.59 -15.02 1.18
CA GLY A 240 -0.88 -15.43 -0.02
C GLY A 240 -0.83 -14.38 -1.13
N ARG A 241 -1.28 -13.15 -0.88
CA ARG A 241 -1.26 -12.04 -1.85
C ARG A 241 -1.14 -10.70 -1.13
N LEU A 242 -0.31 -9.81 -1.64
CA LEU A 242 -0.20 -8.44 -1.16
C LEU A 242 -0.56 -7.47 -2.29
N ALA A 243 -1.44 -6.51 -2.03
CA ALA A 243 -1.82 -5.48 -3.00
C ALA A 243 -1.52 -4.09 -2.43
N LEU A 244 -0.96 -3.22 -3.24
CA LEU A 244 -0.58 -1.85 -2.89
C LEU A 244 -1.15 -0.89 -3.93
N ALA A 245 -1.42 0.34 -3.51
CA ALA A 245 -1.91 1.39 -4.39
C ALA A 245 -1.01 2.62 -4.34
N VAL A 246 -0.71 3.19 -5.51
CA VAL A 246 0.02 4.45 -5.66
C VAL A 246 -0.96 5.52 -6.11
N THR A 247 -0.86 6.70 -5.51
CA THR A 247 -1.65 7.89 -5.86
C THR A 247 -0.76 9.09 -6.09
#